data_AF-A0A1C7MNH5-F1
#
_entry.id   AF-A0A1C7MNH5-F1
#
_cell.length_a   1.000
_cell.length_b   1.000
_cell.length_c   1.000
_cell.angle_alpha   90.00
_cell.angle_beta   90.00
_cell.angle_gamma   90.00
#
_symmetry.space_group_name_H-M   'P 1'
#
loop_
_entity.id
_entity.type
_entity.pdbx_description
1 polymer ?
#
loop_
_entity_poly.entity_id
_entity_poly.type
_entity_poly.pdbx_seq_one_letter_code
_entity_poly.pdbx_strand_id
1 'polypeptide(L)'
;MIRNNMHALMMLSATALIVLSLPVAYTMLRMKKPKARPQTQYSSSQFVFSAGAIPFVLDNGVPKKVVLVHNWKKDEWLLAKGRKDQGEELSATATREVLEETGYPCRLLSVPRLPHVPPLLD
;
A
#
# COMPACT_ATOMS: atom_id res chain seq x y z
N MET A 1 -2.92 50.53 48.80
CA MET A 1 -1.97 50.04 47.76
C MET A 1 -1.82 48.51 47.71
N ILE A 2 -2.55 47.72 48.52
CA ILE A 2 -2.36 46.25 48.62
C ILE A 2 -3.38 45.45 47.77
N ARG A 3 -4.61 45.95 47.63
CA ARG A 3 -5.70 45.28 46.90
C ARG A 3 -5.47 45.15 45.39
N ASN A 4 -4.84 46.16 44.76
CA ASN A 4 -4.54 46.12 43.32
C ASN A 4 -3.47 45.07 42.96
N ASN A 5 -2.51 44.82 43.86
CA ASN A 5 -1.47 43.81 43.66
C ASN A 5 -1.99 42.38 43.82
N MET A 6 -3.00 42.17 44.68
CA MET A 6 -3.61 40.85 44.88
C MET A 6 -4.42 40.39 43.65
N HIS A 7 -5.13 41.31 43.00
CA HIS A 7 -5.78 41.02 41.72
C HIS A 7 -4.75 40.74 40.62
N ALA A 8 -3.67 41.51 40.54
CA ALA A 8 -2.60 41.27 39.57
C ALA A 8 -1.92 39.89 39.77
N LEU A 9 -1.68 39.49 41.02
CA LEU A 9 -1.08 38.20 41.35
C LEU A 9 -1.98 37.01 40.99
N MET A 10 -3.30 37.13 41.22
CA MET A 10 -4.27 36.11 40.75
C MET A 10 -4.32 36.01 39.23
N MET A 11 -4.24 37.13 38.51
CA MET A 11 -4.26 37.12 37.04
C MET A 11 -2.97 36.52 36.47
N LEU A 12 -1.82 36.76 37.11
CA LEU A 12 -0.54 36.17 36.75
C LEU A 12 -0.50 34.65 36.99
N SER A 13 -1.06 34.16 38.10
CA SER A 13 -1.12 32.71 38.35
C SER A 13 -2.12 31.99 37.43
N ALA A 14 -3.27 32.62 37.15
CA ALA A 14 -4.27 32.07 36.23
C ALA A 14 -3.75 31.98 34.79
N THR A 15 -3.03 33.00 34.32
CA THR A 15 -2.42 32.99 32.98
C THR A 15 -1.29 31.97 32.87
N ALA A 16 -0.46 31.80 33.91
CA ALA A 16 0.58 30.78 33.95
C ALA A 16 0.01 29.35 33.84
N LEU A 17 -1.09 29.05 34.53
CA LEU A 17 -1.79 27.76 34.45
C LEU A 17 -2.33 27.48 33.05
N ILE A 18 -2.91 28.50 32.40
CA ILE A 18 -3.42 28.37 31.03
C ILE A 18 -2.26 28.07 30.06
N VAL A 19 -1.16 28.82 30.13
CA VAL A 19 -0.01 28.63 29.23
C VAL A 19 0.63 27.27 29.42
N LEU A 20 0.75 26.77 30.66
CA LEU A 20 1.28 25.44 30.95
C LEU A 20 0.36 24.30 30.47
N SER A 21 -0.95 24.54 30.33
CA SER A 21 -1.90 23.55 29.83
C SER A 21 -1.94 23.43 28.30
N LEU A 22 -1.51 24.46 27.57
CA LEU A 22 -1.57 24.51 26.10
C LEU A 22 -0.77 23.40 25.40
N PRO A 23 0.48 23.06 25.81
CA PRO A 23 1.23 21.98 25.16
C PRO A 23 0.58 20.61 25.33
N VAL A 24 -0.03 20.35 26.48
CA VAL A 24 -0.75 19.10 26.78
C VAL A 24 -2.07 19.04 25.99
N ALA A 25 -2.80 20.14 25.92
CA ALA A 25 -3.99 20.23 25.07
C ALA A 25 -3.63 20.05 23.59
N TYR A 26 -2.52 20.65 23.14
CA TYR A 26 -2.02 20.52 21.77
C TYR A 26 -1.60 19.09 21.44
N THR A 27 -0.90 18.39 22.33
CA THR A 27 -0.52 16.98 22.12
C THR A 27 -1.75 16.08 22.07
N MET A 28 -2.73 16.30 22.95
CA MET A 28 -4.01 15.56 22.93
C MET A 28 -4.81 15.81 21.65
N LEU A 29 -4.88 17.05 21.16
CA LEU A 29 -5.56 17.39 19.91
C LEU A 29 -4.82 16.85 18.67
N ARG A 30 -3.50 16.71 18.72
CA ARG A 30 -2.68 16.20 17.61
C ARG A 30 -2.67 14.67 17.51
N MET A 31 -3.09 13.95 18.56
CA MET A 31 -3.22 12.50 18.52
C MET A 31 -4.34 12.09 17.54
N LYS A 32 -4.00 11.89 16.28
CA LYS A 32 -4.84 11.13 15.35
C LYS A 32 -4.96 9.70 15.89
N LYS A 33 -6.16 9.30 16.30
CA LYS A 33 -6.43 7.91 16.63
C LYS A 33 -5.98 7.02 15.47
N PRO A 34 -5.24 5.93 15.73
CA PRO A 34 -4.87 5.00 14.66
C PRO A 34 -6.17 4.52 14.01
N LYS A 35 -6.26 4.69 12.69
CA LYS A 35 -7.41 4.20 11.92
C LYS A 35 -7.33 2.68 11.94
N ALA A 36 -8.01 2.05 12.90
CA ALA A 36 -8.17 0.60 12.95
C ALA A 36 -8.75 0.19 11.60
N ARG A 37 -7.98 -0.57 10.82
CA ARG A 37 -8.48 -1.15 9.57
C ARG A 37 -9.24 -2.40 10.00
N PRO A 38 -10.59 -2.43 9.92
CA PRO A 38 -11.30 -3.68 10.17
C PRO A 38 -10.78 -4.70 9.16
N GLN A 39 -10.09 -5.72 9.65
CA GLN A 39 -9.63 -6.82 8.81
C GLN A 39 -10.74 -7.86 8.79
N THR A 40 -11.51 -7.89 7.70
CA THR A 40 -12.49 -8.95 7.46
C THR A 40 -11.77 -10.23 7.07
N GLN A 41 -12.05 -11.32 7.79
CA GLN A 41 -11.56 -12.64 7.44
C GLN A 41 -12.50 -13.28 6.41
N TYR A 42 -11.93 -13.88 5.36
CA TYR A 42 -12.66 -14.59 4.32
C TYR A 42 -12.17 -16.04 4.28
N SER A 43 -13.07 -17.00 4.07
CA SER A 43 -12.68 -18.39 3.84
C SER A 43 -12.14 -18.57 2.42
N SER A 44 -11.31 -19.59 2.21
CA SER A 44 -10.73 -19.88 0.88
C SER A 44 -11.79 -20.09 -0.22
N SER A 45 -12.96 -20.61 0.15
CA SER A 45 -14.11 -20.79 -0.74
C SER A 45 -14.69 -19.48 -1.29
N GLN A 46 -14.36 -18.33 -0.69
CA GLN A 46 -14.80 -17.01 -1.17
C GLN A 46 -13.79 -16.37 -2.13
N PHE A 47 -12.65 -17.01 -2.38
CA PHE A 47 -11.64 -16.52 -3.31
C PHE A 47 -11.82 -17.11 -4.70
N VAL A 48 -11.48 -16.28 -5.70
CA VAL A 48 -11.36 -16.70 -7.10
C VAL A 48 -9.88 -16.78 -7.44
N PHE A 49 -9.52 -17.79 -8.24
CA PHE A 49 -8.16 -17.89 -8.77
C PHE A 49 -7.96 -16.84 -9.86
N SER A 50 -6.81 -16.19 -9.82
CA SER A 50 -6.36 -15.23 -10.81
C SER A 50 -4.88 -15.48 -11.09
N ALA A 51 -4.48 -15.30 -12.33
CA ALA A 51 -3.10 -15.43 -12.75
C ALA A 51 -2.73 -14.33 -13.75
N GLY A 52 -1.43 -14.09 -13.86
CA GLY A 52 -0.83 -13.11 -14.75
C GLY A 52 0.67 -13.33 -14.80
N ALA A 53 1.38 -12.46 -15.50
CA ALA A 53 2.83 -12.52 -15.58
C ALA A 53 3.45 -11.12 -15.53
N ILE A 54 4.78 -11.09 -15.40
CA ILE A 54 5.60 -9.88 -15.56
C ILE A 54 6.31 -10.01 -16.91
N PRO A 55 5.79 -9.43 -18.01
CA PRO A 55 6.39 -9.60 -19.32
C PRO A 55 7.63 -8.71 -19.44
N PHE A 56 8.77 -9.32 -19.75
CA PHE A 56 10.01 -8.61 -20.04
C PHE A 56 10.23 -8.50 -21.54
N VAL A 57 10.51 -7.28 -22.00
CA VAL A 57 11.05 -7.06 -23.34
C VAL A 57 12.56 -7.28 -23.25
N LEU A 58 13.03 -8.27 -24.01
CA LEU A 58 14.44 -8.64 -24.07
C LEU A 58 15.14 -7.90 -25.20
N ASP A 59 16.34 -7.43 -24.93
CA ASP A 59 17.27 -6.86 -25.90
C ASP A 59 18.55 -7.68 -25.86
N ASN A 60 18.90 -8.36 -26.95
CA ASN A 60 20.01 -9.32 -27.02
C ASN A 60 19.99 -10.36 -25.87
N GLY A 61 18.80 -10.83 -25.51
CA GLY A 61 18.59 -11.81 -24.42
C GLY A 61 18.59 -11.23 -23.00
N VAL A 62 18.80 -9.91 -22.85
CA VAL A 62 18.85 -9.22 -21.55
C VAL A 62 17.51 -8.50 -21.30
N PRO A 63 16.86 -8.68 -20.13
CA PRO A 63 15.63 -7.96 -19.82
C PRO A 63 15.89 -6.46 -19.65
N LYS A 64 15.24 -5.63 -20.49
CA LYS A 64 15.41 -4.16 -20.47
C LYS A 64 14.19 -3.41 -19.99
N LYS A 65 12.98 -3.91 -20.31
CA LYS A 65 11.72 -3.23 -19.99
C LYS A 65 10.71 -4.23 -19.47
N VAL A 66 9.78 -3.74 -18.66
CA VAL A 66 8.60 -4.47 -18.20
C VAL A 66 7.37 -3.87 -18.85
N VAL A 67 6.44 -4.72 -19.28
CA VAL A 67 5.14 -4.29 -19.82
C VAL A 67 4.13 -4.15 -18.69
N LEU A 68 3.47 -3.00 -18.62
CA LEU A 68 2.41 -2.69 -17.66
C LEU A 68 1.16 -2.24 -18.41
N VAL A 69 0.01 -2.42 -17.76
CA VAL A 69 -1.31 -1.95 -18.22
C VAL A 69 -1.65 -0.67 -17.47
N HIS A 70 -2.04 0.38 -18.20
CA HIS A 70 -2.50 1.63 -17.59
C HIS A 70 -4.02 1.61 -17.46
N ASN A 71 -4.51 1.61 -16.21
CA ASN A 71 -5.93 1.73 -15.92
C ASN A 71 -6.31 3.21 -15.83
N TRP A 72 -6.71 3.80 -16.96
CA TRP A 72 -7.05 5.22 -17.08
C TRP A 72 -8.12 5.70 -16.08
N LYS A 73 -9.07 4.83 -15.68
CA LYS A 73 -10.17 5.22 -14.77
C LYS A 73 -9.67 5.52 -13.36
N LYS A 74 -8.59 4.87 -12.96
CA LYS A 74 -8.00 4.99 -11.61
C LYS A 74 -6.60 5.60 -11.62
N ASP A 75 -6.08 5.90 -12.81
CA ASP A 75 -4.72 6.37 -13.04
C ASP A 75 -3.65 5.53 -12.32
N GLU A 76 -3.75 4.21 -12.49
CA GLU A 76 -2.83 3.24 -11.89
C GLU A 76 -2.18 2.38 -12.97
N TRP A 77 -0.92 2.00 -12.72
CA TRP A 77 -0.17 1.07 -13.56
C TRP A 77 -0.16 -0.31 -12.90
N LEU A 78 -0.61 -1.31 -13.64
CA LEU A 78 -0.82 -2.66 -13.12
C LEU A 78 -0.07 -3.68 -13.95
N LEU A 79 0.26 -4.80 -13.32
CA LEU A 79 0.65 -5.99 -14.05
C LEU A 79 -0.59 -6.63 -14.69
N ALA A 80 -0.40 -7.18 -15.89
CA ALA A 80 -1.47 -7.86 -16.58
C ALA A 80 -1.86 -9.14 -15.85
N LYS A 81 -3.15 -9.26 -15.50
CA LYS A 81 -3.68 -10.40 -14.74
C LYS A 81 -5.21 -10.39 -14.68
N GLY A 82 -5.80 -11.56 -14.81
CA GLY A 82 -7.24 -11.74 -14.68
C GLY A 82 -7.62 -13.11 -14.15
N ARG A 83 -8.91 -13.43 -14.28
CA ARG A 83 -9.51 -14.59 -13.58
C ARG A 83 -9.19 -15.86 -14.34
N LYS A 84 -8.94 -16.94 -13.60
CA LYS A 84 -8.77 -18.26 -14.18
C LYS A 84 -10.13 -18.83 -14.59
N ASP A 85 -10.19 -19.38 -15.79
CA ASP A 85 -11.38 -20.10 -16.25
C ASP A 85 -11.48 -21.50 -15.65
N GLN A 86 -12.68 -22.07 -15.70
CA GLN A 86 -12.92 -23.42 -15.21
C GLN A 86 -12.13 -24.44 -16.04
N GLY A 87 -11.35 -25.30 -15.37
CA GLY A 87 -10.48 -26.29 -16.03
C GLY A 87 -9.18 -25.73 -16.63
N GLU A 88 -8.99 -24.41 -16.65
CA GLU A 88 -7.77 -23.78 -17.21
C GLU A 88 -6.58 -23.89 -16.23
N GLU A 89 -5.37 -24.18 -16.72
CA GLU A 89 -4.17 -24.12 -15.87
C GLU A 89 -3.78 -22.67 -15.56
N LEU A 90 -3.21 -22.38 -14.38
CA LEU A 90 -2.82 -21.01 -14.01
C LEU A 90 -1.80 -20.39 -14.99
N SER A 91 -0.93 -21.22 -15.57
CA SER A 91 0.03 -20.80 -16.61
C SER A 91 -0.66 -20.39 -17.92
N ALA A 92 -1.72 -21.11 -18.30
CA ALA A 92 -2.55 -20.79 -19.46
C ALA A 92 -3.32 -19.48 -19.21
N THR A 93 -3.97 -19.35 -18.04
CA THR A 93 -4.60 -18.10 -17.60
C THR A 93 -3.62 -16.93 -17.69
N ALA A 94 -2.42 -17.06 -17.13
CA ALA A 94 -1.43 -15.99 -17.13
C ALA A 94 -1.04 -15.53 -18.55
N THR A 95 -0.84 -16.49 -19.46
CA THR A 95 -0.44 -16.19 -20.85
C THR A 95 -1.59 -15.55 -21.62
N ARG A 96 -2.81 -16.05 -21.44
CA ARG A 96 -4.04 -15.50 -22.04
C ARG A 96 -4.29 -14.07 -21.57
N GLU A 97 -4.28 -13.82 -20.26
CA GLU A 97 -4.55 -12.50 -19.68
C GLU A 97 -3.51 -11.44 -20.10
N VAL A 98 -2.23 -11.83 -20.18
CA VAL A 98 -1.19 -10.92 -20.69
C VAL A 98 -1.47 -10.54 -22.14
N LEU A 99 -1.87 -11.50 -22.98
CA LEU A 99 -2.22 -11.22 -24.37
C LEU A 99 -3.45 -10.32 -24.48
N GLU A 100 -4.51 -10.60 -23.70
CA GLU A 100 -5.76 -9.82 -23.71
C GLU A 100 -5.55 -8.37 -23.25
N GLU A 101 -4.85 -8.16 -22.14
CA GLU A 101 -4.71 -6.81 -21.56
C GLU A 101 -3.58 -5.97 -22.19
N THR A 102 -2.51 -6.60 -22.66
CA THR A 102 -1.34 -5.87 -23.23
C THR A 102 -1.24 -5.93 -24.75
N GLY A 103 -1.89 -6.91 -25.39
CA GLY A 103 -1.73 -7.21 -26.81
C GLY A 103 -0.44 -7.94 -27.17
N TYR A 104 0.46 -8.20 -26.21
CA TYR A 104 1.73 -8.89 -26.46
C TYR A 104 1.64 -10.36 -26.04
N PRO A 105 1.97 -11.32 -26.94
CA PRO A 105 2.14 -12.70 -26.51
C PRO A 105 3.38 -12.83 -25.64
N CYS A 106 3.34 -13.73 -24.66
CA CYS A 106 4.47 -14.01 -23.79
C CYS A 106 4.76 -15.51 -23.69
N ARG A 107 5.99 -15.85 -23.35
CA ARG A 107 6.39 -17.21 -22.98
C ARG A 107 6.80 -17.21 -21.53
N LEU A 108 6.18 -18.07 -20.73
CA LEU A 108 6.57 -18.24 -19.33
C LEU A 108 7.95 -18.90 -19.25
N LEU A 109 8.82 -18.28 -18.47
CA LEU A 109 10.14 -18.83 -18.16
C LEU A 109 10.11 -19.44 -16.77
N SER A 110 10.82 -20.56 -16.59
CA SER A 110 11.02 -21.13 -15.27
C SER A 110 11.79 -20.14 -14.41
N VAL A 111 11.17 -19.66 -13.34
CA VAL A 111 11.87 -18.84 -12.35
C VAL A 111 12.66 -19.79 -11.45
N PRO A 112 13.99 -19.64 -11.33
CA PRO A 112 14.74 -20.40 -10.34
C PRO A 112 14.16 -20.12 -8.95
N ARG A 113 14.19 -21.11 -8.06
CA ARG A 113 13.64 -20.99 -6.70
C ARG A 113 14.24 -19.76 -6.01
N LEU A 114 13.44 -18.69 -5.91
CA LEU A 114 13.87 -17.48 -5.22
C LEU A 114 14.00 -17.79 -3.72
N PRO A 115 15.01 -17.23 -3.04
CA PRO A 115 15.10 -17.37 -1.59
C PRO A 115 13.83 -16.79 -0.96
N HIS A 116 13.16 -17.59 -0.13
CA HIS A 116 11.99 -17.15 0.65
C HIS A 116 12.38 -16.29 1.85
N VAL A 117 13.68 -16.12 2.08
CA VAL A 117 14.26 -15.33 3.16
C VAL A 117 14.81 -14.04 2.53
N PRO A 118 14.46 -12.85 3.06
CA PRO A 118 15.09 -11.62 2.61
C PRO A 118 16.62 -11.73 2.75
N PRO A 119 17.41 -11.15 1.83
CA PRO A 119 18.85 -11.10 2.01
C PRO A 119 19.16 -10.41 3.33
N LEU A 120 20.08 -10.96 4.11
CA LEU A 120 20.61 -10.27 5.28
C LEU A 120 21.29 -8.99 4.76
N LEU A 121 20.93 -7.85 5.33
CA LEU A 121 21.66 -6.62 5.12
C LEU A 121 22.98 -6.74 5.88
N ASP A 122 24.08 -6.81 5.14
CA ASP A 122 25.45 -6.67 5.68
C ASP A 122 25.73 -5.20 6.06
#